data_AF-A0A7Y2XJX4-F1
#
_entry.id   AF-A0A7Y2XJX4-F1
#
_cell.length_a   1.000
_cell.length_b   1.000
_cell.length_c   1.000
_cell.angle_alpha   90.00
_cell.angle_beta   90.00
_cell.angle_gamma   90.00
#
_symmetry.space_group_name_H-M   'P 1'
#
loop_
_entity.id
_entity.type
_entity.pdbx_description
1 polymer ?
#
loop_
_entity_poly.entity_id
_entity_poly.type
_entity_poly.pdbx_seq_one_letter_code
_entity_poly.pdbx_strand_id
1 'polypeptide(L)'
;MSFRLQPAAPARPNRCQLFGPGSRPAIFEKMAASDADVINLDLEDSVAPADKDEARQNIIQATHDVDWNTKYLTVRINGLDTPYWYRDVVDLLENASDRLDQIMIPKVG
;
A
#
# COMPACT_ATOMS: atom_id res chain seq x y z
N MET A 1 -31.71 -15.13 15.69
CA MET A 1 -31.35 -14.98 14.26
C MET A 1 -31.39 -13.50 13.92
N SER A 2 -30.34 -12.96 13.31
CA SER A 2 -30.36 -11.58 12.79
C SER A 2 -31.22 -11.56 11.53
N PHE A 3 -32.21 -10.68 11.47
CA PHE A 3 -33.04 -10.43 10.28
C PHE A 3 -32.46 -9.30 9.40
N ARG A 4 -31.18 -8.96 9.59
CA ARG A 4 -30.52 -7.88 8.84
C ARG A 4 -29.87 -8.44 7.59
N LEU A 5 -30.03 -7.71 6.49
CA LEU A 5 -29.27 -7.94 5.27
C LEU A 5 -27.78 -7.72 5.51
N GLN A 6 -26.93 -8.47 4.81
CA GLN A 6 -25.48 -8.26 4.84
C GLN A 6 -25.16 -6.82 4.41
N PRO A 7 -24.24 -6.12 5.11
CA PRO A 7 -23.80 -4.80 4.69
C PRO A 7 -23.22 -4.83 3.28
N ALA A 8 -23.53 -3.81 2.49
CA ALA A 8 -22.96 -3.67 1.16
C ALA A 8 -21.44 -3.45 1.23
N ALA A 9 -20.71 -4.00 0.27
CA ALA A 9 -19.28 -3.73 0.12
C ALA A 9 -19.04 -2.26 -0.29
N PRO A 10 -17.81 -1.73 -0.10
CA PRO A 10 -17.46 -0.38 -0.55
C PRO A 10 -17.74 -0.17 -2.04
N ALA A 11 -18.41 0.92 -2.39
CA ALA A 11 -18.78 1.26 -3.76
C ALA A 11 -17.64 1.96 -4.51
N ARG A 12 -16.52 1.24 -4.71
CA ARG A 12 -15.36 1.72 -5.50
C ARG A 12 -14.89 0.68 -6.52
N PRO A 13 -14.36 1.09 -7.69
CA PRO A 13 -13.67 0.17 -8.60
C PRO A 13 -12.52 -0.56 -7.90
N ASN A 14 -12.39 -1.86 -8.17
CA ASN A 14 -11.35 -2.72 -7.60
C ASN A 14 -11.04 -3.91 -8.53
N ARG A 15 -11.11 -3.70 -9.85
CA ARG A 15 -10.98 -4.75 -10.88
C ARG A 15 -9.55 -5.25 -11.02
N CYS A 16 -8.59 -4.37 -10.79
CA CYS A 16 -7.16 -4.68 -10.84
C CYS A 16 -6.42 -3.95 -9.72
N GLN A 17 -5.57 -4.70 -9.02
CA GLN A 17 -4.64 -4.19 -8.02
C GLN A 17 -3.22 -4.42 -8.55
N LEU A 18 -2.51 -3.35 -8.92
CA LEU A 18 -1.17 -3.43 -9.48
C LEU A 18 -0.13 -3.32 -8.36
N PHE A 19 0.79 -4.29 -8.31
CA PHE A 19 1.85 -4.34 -7.30
C PHE A 19 3.18 -3.83 -7.84
N GLY A 20 3.92 -3.10 -7.00
CA GLY A 20 5.28 -2.66 -7.27
C GLY A 20 6.11 -2.56 -6.00
N PRO A 21 7.38 -3.02 -6.01
CA PRO A 21 8.23 -2.99 -4.82
C PRO A 21 8.58 -1.55 -4.42
N GLY A 22 8.50 -1.26 -3.12
CA GLY A 22 8.89 0.03 -2.54
C GLY A 22 10.37 0.37 -2.75
N SER A 23 11.21 -0.64 -3.00
CA SER A 23 12.65 -0.48 -3.30
C SER A 23 12.95 0.01 -4.73
N ARG A 24 11.93 0.22 -5.59
CA ARG A 24 12.14 0.67 -6.99
C ARG A 24 11.34 1.92 -7.33
N PRO A 25 11.66 3.10 -6.76
CA PRO A 25 10.87 4.32 -6.97
C PRO A 25 10.73 4.74 -8.44
N ALA A 26 11.67 4.36 -9.30
CA ALA A 26 11.65 4.64 -10.74
C ALA A 26 10.42 4.06 -11.50
N ILE A 27 9.61 3.18 -10.88
CA ILE A 27 8.39 2.65 -11.50
C ILE A 27 7.10 3.32 -11.00
N PHE A 28 7.15 4.15 -9.94
CA PHE A 28 5.95 4.68 -9.30
C PHE A 28 5.11 5.57 -10.23
N GLU A 29 5.74 6.48 -10.98
CA GLU A 29 5.03 7.30 -11.97
C GLU A 29 4.37 6.45 -13.07
N LYS A 30 5.03 5.36 -13.49
CA LYS A 30 4.47 4.41 -14.47
C LYS A 30 3.27 3.65 -13.89
N MET A 31 3.31 3.31 -12.61
CA MET A 31 2.18 2.71 -11.90
C MET A 31 1.02 3.69 -11.79
N ALA A 32 1.27 4.94 -11.41
CA ALA A 32 0.26 5.99 -11.34
C ALA A 32 -0.43 6.23 -12.70
N ALA A 33 0.33 6.19 -13.79
CA ALA A 33 -0.16 6.34 -15.15
C ALA A 33 -0.86 5.10 -15.74
N SER A 34 -0.90 3.97 -15.02
CA SER A 34 -1.52 2.73 -15.51
C SER A 34 -3.05 2.77 -15.49
N ASP A 35 -3.69 1.80 -16.13
CA ASP A 35 -5.15 1.63 -16.11
C ASP A 35 -5.67 0.86 -14.86
N ALA A 36 -4.80 0.53 -13.90
CA ALA A 36 -5.21 -0.16 -12.68
C ALA A 36 -6.17 0.70 -11.84
N ASP A 37 -7.08 0.07 -11.10
CA ASP A 37 -7.99 0.79 -10.18
C ASP A 37 -7.26 1.09 -8.85
N VAL A 38 -6.41 0.16 -8.40
CA VAL A 38 -5.69 0.22 -7.12
C VAL A 38 -4.21 0.00 -7.34
N ILE A 39 -3.39 0.78 -6.65
CA ILE A 39 -1.95 0.63 -6.60
C ILE A 39 -1.56 0.06 -5.25
N ASN A 40 -0.72 -0.99 -5.25
CA ASN A 40 -0.09 -1.53 -4.05
C ASN A 40 1.42 -1.29 -4.13
N LEU A 41 1.89 -0.38 -3.28
CA LEU A 41 3.32 -0.23 -3.00
C LEU A 41 3.69 -1.26 -1.93
N ASP A 42 4.67 -2.11 -2.24
CA ASP A 42 4.94 -3.29 -1.42
C ASP A 42 6.18 -3.10 -0.53
N LEU A 43 6.04 -3.43 0.75
CA LEU A 43 7.15 -3.54 1.73
C LEU A 43 7.49 -4.98 2.10
N GLU A 44 6.70 -5.96 1.62
CA GLU A 44 6.76 -7.34 2.07
C GLU A 44 7.64 -8.22 1.16
N ASP A 45 7.08 -9.25 0.52
CA ASP A 45 7.86 -10.32 -0.12
C ASP A 45 8.59 -9.87 -1.40
N SER A 46 8.21 -8.76 -2.04
CA SER A 46 8.96 -8.22 -3.20
C SER A 46 10.16 -7.33 -2.83
N VAL A 47 10.38 -7.10 -1.53
CA VAL A 47 11.48 -6.26 -1.01
C VAL A 47 12.40 -7.12 -0.13
N ALA A 48 13.68 -7.15 -0.48
CA ALA A 48 14.68 -7.86 0.30
C ALA A 48 14.80 -7.29 1.73
N PRO A 49 15.11 -8.09 2.75
CA PRO A 49 15.18 -7.62 4.14
C PRO A 49 16.06 -6.39 4.36
N ALA A 50 17.20 -6.31 3.68
CA ALA A 50 18.13 -5.18 3.80
C ALA A 50 17.56 -3.86 3.22
N ASP A 51 16.61 -3.95 2.30
CA ASP A 51 16.07 -2.81 1.57
C ASP A 51 14.75 -2.30 2.18
N LYS A 52 14.23 -2.96 3.24
CA LYS A 52 12.91 -2.63 3.80
C LYS A 52 12.83 -1.22 4.39
N ASP A 53 13.90 -0.76 5.01
CA ASP A 53 13.95 0.58 5.59
C ASP A 53 13.99 1.67 4.50
N GLU A 54 14.80 1.47 3.46
CA GLU A 54 14.84 2.37 2.30
C GLU A 54 13.51 2.35 1.53
N ALA A 55 12.93 1.17 1.32
CA ALA A 55 11.63 1.03 0.66
C ALA A 55 10.51 1.78 1.41
N ARG A 56 10.54 1.77 2.74
CA ARG A 56 9.58 2.52 3.57
C ARG A 56 9.73 4.03 3.35
N GLN A 57 10.96 4.54 3.33
CA GLN A 57 11.24 5.95 3.05
C GLN A 57 10.78 6.34 1.64
N ASN A 58 11.08 5.50 0.64
CA ASN A 58 10.66 5.72 -0.74
C ASN A 58 9.15 5.78 -0.90
N ILE A 59 8.41 4.89 -0.23
CA ILE A 59 6.95 4.88 -0.25
C ILE A 59 6.39 6.14 0.40
N ILE A 60 6.90 6.52 1.58
CA ILE A 60 6.47 7.75 2.26
C ILE A 60 6.69 8.95 1.34
N GLN A 61 7.89 9.10 0.77
CA GLN A 61 8.21 10.19 -0.17
C GLN A 61 7.27 10.19 -1.38
N ALA A 62 6.97 9.01 -1.94
CA ALA A 62 6.06 8.88 -3.07
C ALA A 62 4.61 9.29 -2.75
N THR A 63 4.18 9.25 -1.50
CA THR A 63 2.85 9.78 -1.12
C THR A 63 2.78 11.31 -1.22
N HIS A 64 3.92 12.00 -1.17
CA HIS A 64 4.01 13.46 -1.30
C HIS A 64 4.30 13.88 -2.75
N ASP A 65 5.19 13.16 -3.43
CA ASP A 65 5.79 13.63 -4.69
C ASP A 65 5.07 13.13 -5.95
N VAL A 66 4.46 11.95 -5.91
CA VAL A 66 3.85 11.33 -7.10
C VAL A 66 2.37 11.70 -7.18
N ASP A 67 1.95 12.19 -8.34
CA ASP A 67 0.53 12.37 -8.62
C ASP A 67 -0.13 11.02 -8.94
N TRP A 68 -0.71 10.42 -7.90
CA TRP A 68 -1.47 9.17 -8.01
C TRP A 68 -2.88 9.35 -8.59
N ASN A 69 -3.27 10.56 -9.01
CA ASN A 69 -4.57 10.87 -9.59
C ASN A 69 -5.72 10.25 -8.74
N THR A 70 -6.70 9.61 -9.38
CA THR A 70 -7.85 8.94 -8.74
C THR A 70 -7.60 7.48 -8.34
N LYS A 71 -6.34 7.00 -8.39
CA LYS A 71 -6.02 5.61 -7.99
C LYS A 71 -6.29 5.41 -6.51
N TYR A 72 -6.74 4.23 -6.12
CA TYR A 72 -6.76 3.89 -4.70
C TYR A 72 -5.36 3.45 -4.27
N LEU A 73 -4.67 4.26 -3.47
CA LEU A 73 -3.27 4.05 -3.09
C LEU A 73 -3.20 3.21 -1.82
N THR A 74 -2.62 2.03 -1.94
CA THR A 74 -2.48 1.06 -0.86
C THR A 74 -1.01 0.75 -0.63
N VAL A 75 -0.63 0.52 0.64
CA VAL A 75 0.69 -0.02 1.00
C VAL A 75 0.52 -1.39 1.63
N ARG A 76 1.21 -2.41 1.11
CA ARG A 76 1.28 -3.72 1.75
C ARG A 76 2.42 -3.73 2.75
N ILE A 77 2.08 -3.77 4.04
CA ILE A 77 3.05 -3.80 5.14
C ILE A 77 3.65 -5.19 5.29
N ASN A 78 4.69 -5.34 6.10
CA ASN A 78 5.23 -6.64 6.46
C ASN A 78 4.29 -7.45 7.37
N GLY A 79 4.51 -8.77 7.44
CA GLY A 79 3.72 -9.70 8.27
C GLY A 79 3.87 -9.45 9.77
N LEU A 80 2.79 -9.74 10.51
CA LEU A 80 2.72 -9.58 11.98
C LEU A 80 3.71 -10.50 12.74
N ASP A 81 4.23 -11.52 12.07
CA ASP A 81 5.26 -12.44 12.54
C ASP A 81 6.70 -11.92 12.31
N THR A 82 6.85 -10.75 11.69
CA THR A 82 8.15 -10.13 11.39
C THR A 82 8.46 -8.95 12.31
N PRO A 83 9.72 -8.53 12.48
CA PRO A 83 10.04 -7.34 13.25
C PRO A 83 9.71 -6.02 12.51
N TYR A 84 9.27 -6.06 11.25
CA TYR A 84 9.17 -4.86 10.42
C TYR A 84 7.78 -4.19 10.47
N TRP A 85 6.71 -4.96 10.66
CA TRP A 85 5.32 -4.47 10.47
C TRP A 85 4.99 -3.24 11.32
N TYR A 86 5.46 -3.20 12.58
CA TYR A 86 5.12 -2.12 13.49
C TYR A 86 5.74 -0.81 13.02
N ARG A 87 6.97 -0.87 12.51
CA ARG A 87 7.69 0.29 12.00
C ARG A 87 7.07 0.77 10.70
N ASP A 88 6.64 -0.15 9.84
CA ASP A 88 5.89 0.18 8.63
C ASP A 88 4.64 0.99 8.97
N VAL A 89 3.82 0.51 9.91
CA VAL A 89 2.57 1.21 10.29
C VAL A 89 2.83 2.56 10.95
N VAL A 90 3.77 2.62 11.91
CA VAL A 90 4.09 3.87 12.62
C VAL A 90 4.61 4.92 11.64
N ASP A 91 5.64 4.60 10.86
CA ASP A 91 6.26 5.61 10.01
C ASP A 91 5.32 6.03 8.86
N LEU A 92 4.50 5.11 8.32
CA LEU A 92 3.48 5.46 7.32
C LEU A 92 2.43 6.41 7.89
N LEU A 93 1.88 6.12 9.08
CA LEU A 93 0.82 6.97 9.65
C LEU A 93 1.33 8.29 10.21
N GLU A 94 2.60 8.37 10.64
CA GLU A 94 3.19 9.60 11.15
C GLU A 94 3.74 10.51 10.04
N ASN A 95 4.19 9.95 8.91
CA ASN A 95 4.96 10.71 7.91
C ASN A 95 4.41 10.69 6.48
N ALA A 96 3.49 9.77 6.12
CA ALA A 96 2.86 9.82 4.80
C ALA A 96 1.91 11.03 4.70
N SER A 97 1.66 11.48 3.46
CA SER A 97 0.62 12.48 3.22
C SER A 97 -0.78 11.87 3.38
N ASP A 98 -1.80 12.72 3.40
CA ASP A 98 -3.22 12.32 3.34
C ASP A 98 -3.58 11.53 2.07
N ARG A 99 -2.63 11.34 1.14
CA ARG A 99 -2.84 10.57 -0.09
C ARG A 99 -2.91 9.06 0.13
N LEU A 100 -2.41 8.53 1.25
CA LEU A 100 -2.48 7.10 1.53
C LEU A 100 -3.92 6.68 1.88
N ASP A 101 -4.52 5.81 1.06
CA ASP A 101 -5.93 5.43 1.22
C ASP A 101 -6.12 4.17 2.09
N GLN A 102 -5.18 3.22 2.04
CA GLN A 102 -5.34 1.90 2.66
C GLN A 102 -4.00 1.25 2.99
N ILE A 103 -4.01 0.37 4.00
CA ILE A 103 -2.94 -0.60 4.24
C ILE A 103 -3.44 -2.03 3.97
N MET A 104 -2.60 -2.86 3.36
CA MET A 104 -2.85 -4.29 3.16
C MET A 104 -2.02 -5.09 4.18
N ILE A 105 -2.69 -5.95 4.94
CA ILE A 105 -2.08 -6.81 5.96
C ILE A 105 -1.87 -8.21 5.34
N PRO A 106 -0.62 -8.68 5.20
CA PRO A 106 -0.36 -10.02 4.68
C PRO A 106 -0.53 -11.08 5.78
N LYS A 107 -0.66 -12.35 5.35
CA LYS A 107 -0.56 -13.55 6.22
C LYS A 107 -1.54 -13.55 7.41
N VAL A 108 -2.73 -12.97 7.22
CA VAL A 108 -3.83 -13.05 8.21
C VAL A 108 -4.32 -14.51 8.31
N GLY A 109 -4.41 -15.02 9.53
CA GLY A 109 -4.86 -16.39 9.86
C GLY A 109 -6.29 -16.48 10.35
#